data_AF-A0A2V9CNF3-F1
#
_entry.id   AF-A0A2V9CNF3-F1
#
_cell.length_a   1.000
_cell.length_b   1.000
_cell.length_c   1.000
_cell.angle_alpha   90.00
_cell.angle_beta   90.00
_cell.angle_gamma   90.00
#
_symmetry.space_group_name_H-M   'P 1'
#
loop_
_entity.id
_entity.type
_entity.pdbx_description
1 polymer ?
#
loop_
_entity_poly.entity_id
_entity_poly.type
_entity_poly.pdbx_seq_one_letter_code
_entity_poly.pdbx_strand_id
1 'polypeptide(L)'
;MVLASKTNIKIADEVWIITALLHREQAQESDFTVEEIVERARKESINGPIRPGLYVHVVQHCVANRPPNPARYRMLLETRSRRRRLFRQGDAYHPAREGAKITPNPVDLPQDYRGLLAWYRDWCATLSRTAPEDSLLALVGSGKHLWKDEHADDYVRRLREGWE
;
A
#
# COMPACT_ATOMS: atom_id res chain seq x y z
N MET A 1 7.19 34.40 7.44
CA MET A 1 5.78 33.95 7.43
C MET A 1 5.44 33.58 5.99
N VAL A 2 5.57 32.31 5.62
CA VAL A 2 5.27 31.87 4.25
C VAL A 2 3.75 31.73 4.16
N LEU A 3 3.12 32.61 3.39
CA LEU A 3 1.70 32.51 3.07
C LEU A 3 1.52 31.25 2.21
N ALA A 4 1.10 30.16 2.84
CA ALA A 4 0.69 28.96 2.13
C ALA A 4 -0.42 29.37 1.15
N SER A 5 -0.11 29.32 -0.15
CA SER A 5 -1.12 29.43 -1.19
C SER A 5 -2.25 28.46 -0.84
N LYS A 6 -3.51 28.92 -0.84
CA LYS A 6 -4.69 28.04 -0.72
C LYS A 6 -4.74 27.10 -1.93
N THR A 7 -3.90 26.09 -1.94
CA THR A 7 -3.91 24.99 -2.89
C THR A 7 -5.11 24.13 -2.55
N ASN A 8 -6.11 24.11 -3.43
CA ASN A 8 -7.32 23.32 -3.26
C ASN A 8 -7.00 21.82 -3.46
N ILE A 9 -6.31 21.21 -2.50
CA ILE A 9 -5.95 19.80 -2.55
C ILE A 9 -7.19 18.93 -2.29
N LYS A 10 -7.26 17.78 -2.95
CA LYS A 10 -8.33 16.80 -2.72
C LYS A 10 -8.12 16.15 -1.34
N ILE A 11 -9.22 15.80 -0.66
CA ILE A 11 -9.15 15.16 0.68
C ILE A 11 -8.33 13.86 0.63
N ALA A 12 -8.46 13.08 -0.44
CA ALA A 12 -7.66 11.86 -0.62
C ALA A 12 -6.15 12.16 -0.69
N ASP A 13 -5.78 13.22 -1.41
CA ASP A 13 -4.37 13.63 -1.54
C ASP A 13 -3.84 14.20 -0.20
N GLU A 14 -4.68 14.93 0.54
CA GLU A 14 -4.39 15.36 1.91
C GLU A 14 -4.11 14.18 2.83
N VAL A 15 -4.99 13.17 2.85
CA VAL A 15 -4.79 11.95 3.65
C VAL A 15 -3.48 11.26 3.30
N TRP A 16 -3.16 11.13 2.02
CA TRP A 16 -1.90 10.53 1.59
C TRP A 16 -0.69 11.34 2.08
N ILE A 17 -0.71 12.67 1.94
CA ILE A 17 0.38 13.55 2.40
C ILE A 17 0.58 13.38 3.91
N ILE A 18 -0.49 13.40 4.69
CA ILE A 18 -0.42 13.28 6.15
C ILE A 18 0.15 11.93 6.58
N THR A 19 -0.27 10.83 5.96
CA THR A 19 0.29 9.51 6.28
C THR A 19 1.75 9.38 5.81
N ALA A 20 2.12 10.00 4.69
CA ALA A 20 3.51 10.05 4.24
C ALA A 20 4.42 10.81 5.22
N LEU A 21 3.95 11.95 5.74
CA LEU A 21 4.67 12.72 6.74
C LEU A 21 4.87 11.91 8.03
N LEU A 22 3.83 11.22 8.50
CA LEU A 22 3.94 10.33 9.68
C LEU A 22 5.01 9.26 9.51
N HIS A 23 5.03 8.55 8.38
CA HIS A 23 6.07 7.55 8.11
C HIS A 23 7.47 8.18 8.01
N ARG A 24 7.59 9.39 7.47
CA ARG A 24 8.89 10.08 7.36
C ARG A 24 9.41 10.53 8.73
N GLU A 25 8.52 11.02 9.59
CA GLU A 25 8.84 11.48 10.96
C GLU A 25 9.10 10.30 11.91
N GLN A 26 8.37 9.20 11.72
CA GLN A 26 8.41 8.01 12.58
C GLN A 26 8.81 6.79 11.76
N ALA A 27 10.05 6.78 11.25
CA ALA A 27 10.52 5.76 10.31
C ALA A 27 10.51 4.31 10.89
N GLN A 28 10.49 4.16 12.22
CA GLN A 28 10.42 2.87 12.90
C GLN A 28 9.00 2.30 12.96
N GLU A 29 7.98 3.14 12.82
CA GLU A 29 6.58 2.72 12.92
C GLU A 29 6.08 2.18 11.58
N SER A 30 5.51 0.97 11.62
CA SER A 30 5.01 0.28 10.41
C SER A 30 3.63 0.75 9.97
N ASP A 31 2.84 1.29 10.89
CA ASP A 31 1.46 1.77 10.68
C ASP A 31 1.03 2.73 11.80
N PHE A 32 -0.08 3.43 11.58
CA PHE A 32 -0.63 4.43 12.49
C PHE A 32 -2.12 4.21 12.72
N THR A 33 -2.61 4.57 13.88
CA THR A 33 -4.04 4.62 14.18
C THR A 33 -4.74 5.68 13.31
N VAL A 34 -6.05 5.50 13.11
CA VAL A 34 -6.89 6.51 12.46
C VAL A 34 -6.79 7.86 13.17
N GLU A 35 -6.73 7.83 14.50
CA GLU A 35 -6.63 9.01 15.36
C GLU A 35 -5.31 9.75 15.16
N GLU A 36 -4.19 9.05 15.07
CA GLU A 36 -2.87 9.65 14.79
C GLU A 36 -2.86 10.35 13.43
N ILE A 37 -3.45 9.75 12.41
CA ILE A 37 -3.56 10.36 11.07
C ILE A 37 -4.44 11.63 11.13
N VAL A 38 -5.58 11.56 11.80
CA VAL A 38 -6.49 12.72 11.93
C VAL A 38 -5.85 13.84 12.75
N GLU A 39 -5.13 13.52 13.82
CA GLU A 39 -4.44 14.50 14.65
C GLU A 39 -3.24 15.13 13.94
N ARG A 40 -2.48 14.33 13.16
CA ARG A 40 -1.42 14.88 12.32
C ARG A 40 -1.98 15.82 11.25
N ALA A 41 -3.14 15.50 10.67
CA ALA A 41 -3.83 16.37 9.71
C ALA A 41 -4.27 17.70 10.35
N ARG A 42 -4.77 17.64 11.59
CA ARG A 42 -5.11 18.84 12.39
C ARG A 42 -3.89 19.74 12.56
N LYS A 43 -2.74 19.15 12.90
CA LYS A 43 -1.49 19.88 13.15
C LYS A 43 -0.90 20.48 11.88
N GLU A 44 -0.92 19.75 10.77
CA GLU A 44 -0.39 20.27 9.50
C GLU A 44 -1.26 21.40 8.94
N SER A 45 -2.58 21.29 9.10
CA SER A 45 -3.56 22.29 8.69
C SER A 45 -3.36 22.78 7.24
N ILE A 46 -3.07 21.87 6.30
CA ILE A 46 -2.73 22.19 4.89
C ILE A 46 -3.80 23.07 4.24
N ASN A 47 -5.08 22.78 4.50
CA ASN A 47 -6.24 23.52 4.01
C ASN A 47 -6.95 24.34 5.10
N GLY A 48 -6.31 24.56 6.26
CA GLY A 48 -6.95 25.14 7.43
C GLY A 48 -7.65 24.08 8.30
N PRO A 49 -8.87 24.36 8.82
CA PRO A 49 -9.59 23.43 9.69
C PRO A 49 -9.85 22.06 9.04
N ILE A 50 -9.98 21.03 9.88
CA ILE A 50 -10.30 19.68 9.42
C ILE A 50 -11.58 19.71 8.58
N ARG A 51 -11.46 19.28 7.32
CA ARG A 51 -12.59 19.25 6.39
C ARG A 51 -13.58 18.14 6.74
N PRO A 52 -14.90 18.39 6.59
CA PRO A 52 -15.89 17.33 6.57
C PRO A 52 -15.49 16.30 5.51
N GLY A 53 -15.33 15.05 5.93
CA GLY A 53 -14.96 13.95 5.04
C GLY A 53 -13.53 13.42 5.18
N LEU A 54 -12.64 14.09 5.93
CA LEU A 54 -11.28 13.56 6.18
C LEU A 54 -11.34 12.18 6.84
N TYR A 55 -12.12 12.06 7.92
CA TYR A 55 -12.25 10.82 8.69
C TYR A 55 -12.71 9.63 7.83
N VAL A 56 -13.75 9.81 7.00
CA VAL A 56 -14.24 8.74 6.11
C VAL A 56 -13.23 8.38 5.02
N HIS A 57 -12.36 9.31 4.60
CA HIS A 57 -11.26 8.98 3.71
C HIS A 57 -10.23 8.07 4.38
N VAL A 58 -9.88 8.34 5.64
CA VAL A 58 -8.93 7.51 6.40
C VAL A 58 -9.51 6.12 6.70
N VAL A 59 -10.80 6.03 7.04
CA VAL A 59 -11.45 4.75 7.41
C VAL A 59 -11.91 3.91 6.22
N GLN A 60 -12.35 4.54 5.12
CA GLN A 60 -13.06 3.86 4.03
C GLN A 60 -12.56 4.22 2.62
N HIS A 61 -12.60 5.49 2.22
CA HIS A 61 -12.41 5.83 0.80
C HIS A 61 -10.98 5.58 0.30
N CYS A 62 -9.97 5.79 1.14
CA CYS A 62 -8.57 5.59 0.79
C CYS A 62 -8.05 4.17 1.03
N VAL A 63 -8.83 3.33 1.72
CA VAL A 63 -8.37 2.02 2.22
C VAL A 63 -8.50 0.95 1.14
N ALA A 64 -7.37 0.48 0.64
CA ALA A 64 -7.26 -0.37 -0.54
C ALA A 64 -7.88 -1.77 -0.34
N ASN A 65 -7.77 -2.35 0.85
CA ASN A 65 -8.29 -3.68 1.18
C ASN A 65 -9.73 -3.68 1.70
N ARG A 66 -10.43 -2.54 1.66
CA ARG A 66 -11.87 -2.46 1.95
C ARG A 66 -12.71 -2.35 0.69
N PRO A 67 -13.98 -2.79 0.70
CA PRO A 67 -14.91 -2.52 -0.39
C PRO A 67 -14.98 -1.01 -0.72
N PRO A 68 -15.03 -0.61 -1.99
CA PRO A 68 -15.24 0.78 -2.37
C PRO A 68 -16.63 1.27 -1.97
N ASN A 69 -16.71 2.52 -1.50
CA ASN A 69 -17.99 3.18 -1.22
C ASN A 69 -17.75 4.69 -1.06
N PRO A 70 -18.17 5.58 -1.98
CA PRO A 70 -18.24 5.35 -3.43
C PRO A 70 -16.84 5.43 -4.09
N ALA A 71 -15.89 6.12 -3.44
CA ALA A 71 -14.54 6.31 -3.97
C ALA A 71 -13.70 5.03 -3.92
N ARG A 72 -12.81 4.87 -4.90
CA ARG A 72 -12.05 3.65 -5.19
C ARG A 72 -10.55 3.74 -4.90
N TYR A 73 -10.06 4.78 -4.22
CA TYR A 73 -8.63 5.00 -3.99
C TYR A 73 -7.91 3.81 -3.32
N ARG A 74 -6.61 3.68 -3.59
CA ARG A 74 -5.71 2.68 -3.00
C ARG A 74 -4.52 3.37 -2.33
N MET A 75 -4.78 4.37 -1.50
CA MET A 75 -3.73 5.21 -0.89
C MET A 75 -3.27 4.68 0.46
N LEU A 76 -4.17 4.04 1.21
CA LEU A 76 -3.91 3.45 2.52
C LEU A 76 -4.17 1.94 2.48
N LEU A 77 -3.51 1.21 3.37
CA LEU A 77 -3.80 -0.19 3.66
C LEU A 77 -4.19 -0.34 5.13
N GLU A 78 -5.28 -1.06 5.41
CA GLU A 78 -5.58 -1.52 6.76
C GLU A 78 -4.72 -2.73 7.12
N THR A 79 -3.80 -2.54 8.07
CA THR A 79 -2.91 -3.61 8.57
C THR A 79 -3.56 -4.37 9.71
N ARG A 80 -4.24 -3.67 10.62
CA ARG A 80 -4.99 -4.17 11.77
C ARG A 80 -6.21 -3.29 12.00
N SER A 81 -7.13 -3.74 12.87
CA SER A 81 -8.30 -2.94 13.24
C SER A 81 -7.90 -1.52 13.63
N ARG A 82 -8.47 -0.53 12.94
CA ARG A 82 -8.21 0.92 13.11
C ARG A 82 -6.77 1.38 12.86
N ARG A 83 -5.88 0.55 12.32
CA ARG A 83 -4.52 0.94 11.94
C ARG A 83 -4.34 0.95 10.43
N ARG A 84 -3.63 1.96 9.94
CA ARG A 84 -3.44 2.28 8.53
C ARG A 84 -1.98 2.59 8.27
N ARG A 85 -1.49 2.17 7.12
CA ARG A 85 -0.22 2.63 6.56
C ARG A 85 -0.41 3.06 5.12
N LEU A 86 0.59 3.71 4.54
CA LEU A 86 0.59 3.94 3.09
C LEU A 86 0.54 2.60 2.34
N PHE A 87 -0.31 2.55 1.33
CA PHE A 87 -0.36 1.44 0.39
C PHE A 87 0.94 1.35 -0.41
N ARG A 88 1.41 0.13 -0.67
CA ARG A 88 2.59 -0.16 -1.47
C ARG A 88 2.21 -1.06 -2.64
N GLN A 89 2.98 -0.96 -3.72
CA GLN A 89 2.84 -1.88 -4.84
C GLN A 89 3.14 -3.31 -4.37
N GLY A 90 2.21 -4.23 -4.61
CA GLY A 90 2.26 -5.62 -4.13
C GLY A 90 1.39 -5.88 -2.89
N ASP A 91 0.91 -4.85 -2.20
CA ASP A 91 -0.07 -5.05 -1.12
C ASP A 91 -1.38 -5.63 -1.65
N ALA A 92 -2.04 -6.48 -0.86
CA ALA A 92 -3.36 -6.97 -1.19
C ALA A 92 -4.41 -5.84 -1.18
N TYR A 93 -5.29 -5.83 -2.18
CA TYR A 93 -6.37 -4.85 -2.30
C TYR A 93 -7.66 -5.52 -2.76
N HIS A 94 -8.77 -4.82 -2.57
CA HIS A 94 -10.08 -5.27 -3.04
C HIS A 94 -10.14 -5.18 -4.59
N PRO A 95 -10.57 -6.23 -5.31
CA PRO A 95 -10.56 -6.26 -6.79
C PRO A 95 -11.30 -5.09 -7.44
N ALA A 96 -12.42 -4.65 -6.85
CA ALA A 96 -13.15 -3.48 -7.34
C ALA A 96 -12.37 -2.15 -7.26
N ARG A 97 -11.16 -2.10 -6.68
CA ARG A 97 -10.27 -0.94 -6.66
C ARG A 97 -9.09 -1.07 -7.64
N GLU A 98 -9.11 -2.10 -8.49
CA GLU A 98 -8.10 -2.28 -9.52
C GLU A 98 -7.95 -1.03 -10.40
N GLY A 99 -6.70 -0.70 -10.74
CA GLY A 99 -6.35 0.49 -11.51
C GLY A 99 -6.56 1.83 -10.81
N ALA A 100 -7.08 1.86 -9.57
CA ALA A 100 -7.33 3.12 -8.87
C ALA A 100 -6.04 3.76 -8.34
N LYS A 101 -6.10 5.09 -8.17
CA LYS A 101 -5.01 5.96 -7.74
C LYS A 101 -4.40 5.53 -6.40
N ILE A 102 -3.08 5.34 -6.40
CA ILE A 102 -2.26 4.96 -5.23
C ILE A 102 -1.48 6.13 -4.63
N THR A 103 -1.12 7.11 -5.45
CA THR A 103 -0.40 8.33 -5.06
C THR A 103 -1.07 9.56 -5.64
N PRO A 104 -0.93 10.74 -5.01
CA PRO A 104 -1.32 12.02 -5.56
C PRO A 104 -0.66 12.32 -6.93
N ASN A 105 -1.32 13.12 -7.77
CA ASN A 105 -0.74 13.53 -9.05
C ASN A 105 0.21 14.71 -8.78
N PRO A 106 1.46 14.73 -9.26
CA PRO A 106 2.44 15.78 -8.94
C PRO A 106 1.94 17.23 -9.12
N VAL A 107 1.09 17.46 -10.12
CA VAL A 107 0.49 18.75 -10.44
C VAL A 107 -0.56 19.21 -9.42
N ASP A 108 -1.22 18.27 -8.74
CA ASP A 108 -2.24 18.51 -7.71
C ASP A 108 -1.59 18.77 -6.33
N LEU A 109 -0.28 18.50 -6.15
CA LEU A 109 0.41 18.75 -4.88
C LEU A 109 0.97 20.18 -4.80
N PRO A 110 0.86 20.82 -3.63
CA PRO A 110 1.64 22.00 -3.29
C PRO A 110 3.13 21.70 -3.39
N GLN A 111 3.92 22.70 -3.80
CA GLN A 111 5.34 22.55 -4.10
C GLN A 111 6.12 21.90 -2.94
N ASP A 112 5.81 22.29 -1.71
CA ASP A 112 6.49 21.83 -0.49
C ASP A 112 6.33 20.31 -0.25
N TYR A 113 5.25 19.70 -0.76
CA TYR A 113 4.97 18.28 -0.58
C TYR A 113 5.37 17.41 -1.78
N ARG A 114 5.79 18.01 -2.90
CA ARG A 114 6.19 17.23 -4.10
C ARG A 114 7.34 16.26 -3.82
N GLY A 115 8.25 16.62 -2.91
CA GLY A 115 9.35 15.76 -2.47
C GLY A 115 8.89 14.45 -1.82
N LEU A 116 7.66 14.38 -1.29
CA LEU A 116 7.12 13.16 -0.71
C LEU A 116 6.92 12.05 -1.74
N LEU A 117 6.70 12.38 -3.01
CA LEU A 117 6.57 11.36 -4.06
C LEU A 117 7.90 10.63 -4.32
N ALA A 118 9.01 11.36 -4.29
CA ALA A 118 10.35 10.78 -4.40
C ALA A 118 10.64 9.91 -3.16
N TRP A 119 10.40 10.45 -1.96
CA TRP A 119 10.55 9.70 -0.71
C TRP A 119 9.71 8.41 -0.70
N TYR A 120 8.44 8.47 -1.15
CA TYR A 120 7.56 7.30 -1.20
C TYR A 120 8.10 6.19 -2.09
N ARG A 121 8.62 6.55 -3.28
CA ARG A 121 9.25 5.58 -4.18
C ARG A 121 10.43 4.90 -3.52
N ASP A 122 11.30 5.66 -2.86
CA ASP A 122 12.50 5.14 -2.20
C ASP A 122 12.14 4.27 -0.97
N TRP A 123 11.10 4.68 -0.22
CA TRP A 123 10.52 3.91 0.88
C TRP A 123 9.96 2.56 0.42
N CYS A 124 9.22 2.53 -0.70
CA CYS A 124 8.75 1.30 -1.32
C CYS A 124 9.90 0.39 -1.77
N ALA A 125 10.94 0.96 -2.41
CA ALA A 125 12.10 0.21 -2.89
C ALA A 125 12.95 -0.40 -1.77
N THR A 126 12.95 0.20 -0.57
CA THR A 126 13.73 -0.30 0.56
C THR A 126 13.24 -1.66 1.04
N LEU A 127 11.93 -1.92 1.01
CA LEU A 127 11.39 -3.20 1.46
C LEU A 127 11.45 -4.31 0.42
N SER A 128 11.40 -3.97 -0.87
CA SER A 128 11.66 -4.95 -1.93
C SER A 128 13.08 -5.52 -1.84
N ARG A 129 14.04 -4.75 -1.29
CA ARG A 129 15.42 -5.20 -1.09
C ARG A 129 15.59 -6.05 0.17
N THR A 130 14.71 -5.91 1.15
CA THR A 130 14.75 -6.69 2.40
C THR A 130 13.78 -7.87 2.43
N ALA A 131 12.90 -7.98 1.43
CA ALA A 131 12.15 -9.22 1.22
C ALA A 131 13.19 -10.32 0.98
N PRO A 132 13.24 -11.37 1.82
CA PRO A 132 14.08 -12.52 1.53
C PRO A 132 13.68 -13.00 0.14
N GLU A 133 14.64 -13.23 -0.76
CA GLU A 133 14.39 -14.13 -1.88
C GLU A 133 13.70 -15.34 -1.29
N ASP A 134 12.44 -15.58 -1.68
CA ASP A 134 11.66 -16.67 -1.12
C ASP A 134 12.42 -17.96 -1.41
N SER A 135 13.01 -18.56 -0.38
CA SER A 135 13.86 -19.73 -0.51
C SER A 135 13.13 -20.88 -1.19
N LEU A 136 11.79 -20.95 -1.11
CA LEU A 136 11.00 -21.95 -1.83
C LEU A 136 10.88 -21.62 -3.31
N LEU A 137 10.72 -20.35 -3.68
CA LEU A 137 10.75 -19.90 -5.08
C LEU A 137 12.15 -20.05 -5.70
N ALA A 138 13.21 -19.79 -4.94
CA ALA A 138 14.59 -20.02 -5.36
C ALA A 138 14.88 -21.51 -5.61
N LEU A 139 14.12 -22.41 -4.96
CA LEU A 139 14.20 -23.86 -5.16
C LEU A 139 13.31 -24.37 -6.31
N VAL A 140 12.52 -23.53 -6.97
CA VAL A 140 11.69 -23.95 -8.11
C VAL A 140 12.59 -24.51 -9.22
N GLY A 141 12.36 -25.77 -9.58
CA GLY A 141 13.14 -26.47 -10.59
C GLY A 141 14.41 -27.17 -10.08
N SER A 142 14.75 -27.03 -8.79
CA SER A 142 15.88 -27.74 -8.17
C SER A 142 15.75 -29.27 -8.27
N GLY A 143 14.53 -29.79 -8.25
CA GLY A 143 14.25 -31.22 -8.39
C GLY A 143 14.30 -31.78 -9.82
N LYS A 144 14.46 -30.96 -10.88
CA LYS A 144 14.35 -31.44 -12.28
C LYS A 144 15.28 -32.60 -12.64
N HIS A 145 16.46 -32.65 -12.02
CA HIS A 145 17.44 -33.71 -12.26
C HIS A 145 17.04 -35.04 -11.60
N LEU A 146 16.24 -35.03 -10.53
CA LEU A 146 15.75 -36.23 -9.84
C LEU A 146 14.72 -36.99 -10.69
N TRP A 147 13.99 -36.27 -11.54
CA TRP A 147 12.91 -36.79 -12.38
C TRP A 147 13.30 -36.91 -13.85
N LYS A 148 14.60 -36.78 -14.16
CA LYS A 148 15.09 -36.72 -15.55
C LYS A 148 14.78 -38.00 -16.33
N ASP A 149 14.81 -39.14 -15.65
CA ASP A 149 14.67 -40.46 -16.25
C ASP A 149 13.28 -41.09 -16.01
N GLU A 150 12.37 -40.36 -15.35
CA GLU A 150 11.02 -40.83 -15.05
C GLU A 150 9.97 -40.07 -15.88
N HIS A 151 9.32 -40.77 -16.79
CA HIS A 151 8.19 -40.23 -17.54
C HIS A 151 6.95 -40.10 -16.64
N ALA A 152 6.34 -38.92 -16.63
CA ALA A 152 5.19 -38.59 -15.78
C ALA A 152 4.03 -39.60 -15.93
N ASP A 153 3.80 -40.12 -17.14
CA ASP A 153 2.74 -41.09 -17.41
C ASP A 153 3.01 -42.46 -16.78
N ASP A 154 4.26 -42.90 -16.74
CA ASP A 154 4.66 -44.16 -16.13
C ASP A 154 4.61 -44.07 -14.59
N TYR A 155 4.95 -42.90 -14.03
CA TYR A 155 4.78 -42.61 -12.61
C TYR A 155 3.30 -42.66 -12.17
N VAL A 156 2.41 -42.02 -12.93
CA VAL A 156 0.96 -42.03 -12.65
C VAL A 156 0.37 -43.42 -12.81
N ARG A 157 0.81 -44.18 -13.82
CA ARG A 157 0.40 -45.59 -14.02
C ARG A 157 0.76 -46.43 -12.80
N ARG A 158 2.01 -46.36 -12.34
CA ARG A 158 2.49 -47.09 -11.15
C ARG A 158 1.75 -46.70 -9.87
N LEU A 159 1.45 -45.41 -9.69
CA LEU A 159 0.69 -44.95 -8.51
C LEU A 159 -0.75 -45.46 -8.47
N ARG A 160 -1.33 -45.77 -9.64
CA ARG A 160 -2.71 -46.25 -9.78
C ARG A 160 -2.80 -47.78 -9.90
N GLU A 161 -1.67 -48.48 -9.95
CA GLU A 161 -1.66 -49.94 -9.87
C GLU A 161 -2.13 -50.38 -8.47
N GLY A 162 -3.22 -51.17 -8.43
CA GLY A 162 -3.81 -51.66 -7.19
C GLY A 162 -4.91 -50.80 -6.58
N TRP A 163 -5.35 -49.74 -7.27
CA TRP A 163 -6.58 -49.03 -6.93
C TRP A 163 -7.76 -49.71 -7.65
N GLU A 164 -8.27 -50.81 -7.07
CA GLU A 164 -9.65 -51.30 -7.31
C GLU A 164 -10.63 -50.71 -6.28
#